data_AF-A0A380FW87-F1
#
_entry.id   AF-A0A380FW87-F1
#
_cell.length_a   1.000
_cell.length_b   1.000
_cell.length_c   1.000
_cell.angle_alpha   90.00
_cell.angle_beta   90.00
_cell.angle_gamma   90.00
#
_symmetry.space_group_name_H-M   'P 1'
#
loop_
_entity.id
_entity.type
_entity.pdbx_description
1 polymer ?
#
loop_
_entity_poly.entity_id
_entity_poly.type
_entity_poly.pdbx_seq_one_letter_code
_entity_poly.pdbx_strand_id
1 'polypeptide(L)'
;MMSEFLAAIVGGIFALVGTFLGIRYQIAKQKEEKREDYKNDILSMIDLTAYKASKISKVNLAENTAKYNKHQTLEHCEDIEHYFEKLDDQIQELLGTMSHHEEDSNQPIRDLLNCYESLENYISKFSIAARIYDDNYEKHDFDRTIIVKTKDRLDRNVANFINDLRGFAENNFKHTMYEPKLTF
;
A
#
# COMPACT_ATOMS: atom_id res chain seq x y z
N MET A 1 -27.69 48.46 -41.61
CA MET A 1 -26.31 48.96 -41.47
C MET A 1 -25.89 49.29 -40.03
N MET A 2 -26.39 50.35 -39.36
CA MET A 2 -25.94 50.64 -37.97
C MET A 2 -26.42 49.63 -36.91
N SER A 3 -27.64 49.08 -37.03
CA SER A 3 -28.16 48.07 -36.08
C SER A 3 -27.46 46.72 -36.21
N GLU A 4 -27.08 46.30 -37.43
CA GLU A 4 -26.32 45.07 -37.69
C GLU A 4 -24.88 45.16 -37.17
N PHE A 5 -24.25 46.34 -37.24
CA PHE A 5 -22.92 46.57 -36.70
C PHE A 5 -22.91 46.55 -35.16
N LEU A 6 -23.91 47.17 -34.51
CA LEU A 6 -24.12 47.08 -33.06
C LEU A 6 -24.45 45.66 -32.60
N ALA A 7 -25.29 44.94 -33.34
CA ALA A 7 -25.62 43.54 -33.05
C ALA A 7 -24.40 42.61 -33.20
N ALA A 8 -23.52 42.85 -34.19
CA ALA A 8 -22.28 42.10 -34.36
C ALA A 8 -21.26 42.36 -33.24
N ILE A 9 -21.13 43.60 -32.76
CA ILE A 9 -20.29 43.95 -31.61
C ILE A 9 -20.82 43.32 -30.33
N VAL A 10 -22.13 43.41 -30.09
CA VAL A 10 -22.79 42.83 -28.91
C VAL A 10 -22.71 41.29 -28.96
N GLY A 11 -22.95 40.67 -30.11
CA GLY A 11 -22.79 39.22 -30.31
C GLY A 11 -21.35 38.74 -30.14
N GLY A 12 -20.36 39.52 -30.59
CA GLY A 12 -18.94 39.25 -30.38
C GLY A 12 -18.52 39.31 -28.91
N ILE A 13 -19.02 40.29 -28.15
CA ILE A 13 -18.76 40.40 -26.70
C ILE A 13 -19.42 39.25 -25.93
N PHE A 14 -20.66 38.89 -26.24
CA PHE A 14 -21.33 37.76 -25.60
C PHE A 14 -20.69 36.41 -25.95
N ALA A 15 -20.23 36.21 -27.18
CA ALA A 15 -19.49 35.02 -27.58
C ALA A 15 -18.15 34.89 -26.81
N LEU A 16 -17.42 35.99 -26.61
CA LEU A 16 -16.17 36.01 -25.83
C LEU A 16 -16.41 35.72 -24.35
N VAL A 17 -17.47 36.28 -23.74
CA VAL A 17 -17.84 35.99 -22.35
C VAL A 17 -18.26 34.53 -22.19
N GLY A 18 -19.07 34.00 -23.10
CA GLY A 18 -19.47 32.59 -23.11
C GLY A 18 -18.28 31.64 -23.26
N THR A 19 -17.32 32.00 -24.12
CA THR A 19 -16.08 31.23 -24.33
C THR A 19 -15.21 31.23 -23.07
N PHE A 20 -15.05 32.40 -22.41
CA PHE A 20 -14.27 32.50 -21.17
C PHE A 20 -14.89 31.70 -20.02
N LEU A 21 -16.23 31.75 -19.86
CA LEU A 21 -16.95 30.94 -18.88
C LEU A 21 -16.84 29.43 -19.19
N GLY A 22 -16.97 29.05 -20.46
CA GLY A 22 -16.79 27.67 -20.92
C GLY A 22 -15.39 27.13 -20.63
N ILE A 23 -14.34 27.92 -20.91
CA ILE A 23 -12.95 27.55 -20.59
C ILE A 23 -12.76 27.39 -19.09
N ARG A 24 -13.28 28.30 -18.25
CA ARG A 24 -13.17 28.17 -16.80
C ARG A 24 -13.90 26.94 -16.27
N TYR A 25 -15.09 26.66 -16.79
CA TYR A 25 -15.85 25.47 -16.45
C TYR A 25 -15.10 24.20 -16.86
N GLN A 26 -14.54 24.17 -18.07
CA GLN A 26 -13.78 23.02 -18.57
C GLN A 26 -12.49 22.79 -17.76
N ILE A 27 -11.78 23.85 -17.37
CA ILE A 27 -10.61 23.76 -16.49
C ILE A 27 -11.01 23.27 -15.09
N ALA A 28 -12.11 23.78 -14.53
CA ALA A 28 -12.60 23.34 -13.23
C ALA A 28 -12.99 21.85 -13.26
N LYS A 29 -13.72 21.43 -14.29
CA LYS A 29 -14.11 20.03 -14.51
C LYS A 29 -12.88 19.13 -14.68
N GLN A 30 -11.89 19.53 -15.47
CA GLN A 30 -10.65 18.76 -15.64
C GLN A 30 -9.84 18.65 -14.34
N LYS A 31 -9.85 19.68 -13.49
CA LYS A 31 -9.21 19.62 -12.17
C LYS A 31 -9.95 18.68 -11.23
N GLU A 32 -11.27 18.67 -11.28
CA GLU A 32 -12.12 17.78 -10.48
C GLU A 32 -11.95 16.33 -10.91
N GLU A 33 -12.03 16.03 -12.22
CA GLU A 33 -11.77 14.71 -12.79
C GLU A 33 -10.37 14.20 -12.39
N LYS A 34 -9.33 15.05 -12.48
CA LYS A 34 -7.99 14.68 -12.02
C LYS A 34 -7.91 14.38 -10.52
N ARG A 35 -8.63 15.12 -9.68
CA ARG A 35 -8.66 14.85 -8.23
C ARG A 35 -9.34 13.51 -7.94
N GLU A 36 -10.42 13.20 -8.66
CA GLU A 36 -11.09 11.90 -8.54
C GLU A 36 -10.19 10.74 -8.99
N ASP A 37 -9.48 10.91 -10.12
CA ASP A 37 -8.51 9.91 -10.60
C ASP A 37 -7.42 9.65 -9.55
N TYR A 38 -6.80 10.70 -9.01
CA TYR A 38 -5.78 10.54 -7.97
C TYR A 38 -6.30 9.86 -6.71
N LYS A 39 -7.52 10.20 -6.29
CA LYS A 39 -8.15 9.53 -5.17
C LYS A 39 -8.31 8.04 -5.47
N ASN A 40 -8.85 7.68 -6.63
CA ASN A 40 -9.05 6.28 -7.02
C ASN A 40 -7.73 5.49 -7.10
N ASP A 41 -6.65 6.12 -7.55
CA ASP A 41 -5.31 5.53 -7.55
C ASP A 41 -4.85 5.21 -6.13
N ILE A 42 -4.96 6.17 -5.20
CA ILE A 42 -4.60 5.97 -3.78
C ILE A 42 -5.43 4.81 -3.18
N LEU A 43 -6.75 4.79 -3.41
CA LEU A 43 -7.61 3.70 -2.90
C LEU A 43 -7.19 2.34 -3.44
N SER A 44 -6.90 2.26 -4.74
CA SER A 44 -6.46 1.03 -5.39
C SER A 44 -5.10 0.55 -4.85
N MET A 45 -4.19 1.48 -4.58
CA MET A 45 -2.88 1.18 -3.99
C MET A 45 -2.98 0.72 -2.53
N ILE A 46 -3.93 1.24 -1.76
CA ILE A 46 -4.23 0.75 -0.39
C ILE A 46 -4.69 -0.72 -0.46
N ASP A 47 -5.63 -1.04 -1.34
CA ASP A 47 -6.12 -2.43 -1.50
C ASP A 47 -4.99 -3.38 -1.97
N LEU A 48 -4.14 -2.91 -2.88
CA LEU A 48 -2.98 -3.66 -3.35
C LEU A 48 -1.95 -3.89 -2.23
N THR A 49 -1.77 -2.91 -1.33
CA THR A 49 -0.92 -3.02 -0.14
C THR A 49 -1.42 -4.13 0.78
N ALA A 50 -2.72 -4.15 1.10
CA ALA A 50 -3.34 -5.22 1.89
C ALA A 50 -3.15 -6.60 1.23
N TYR A 51 -3.36 -6.68 -0.10
CA TYR A 51 -3.16 -7.91 -0.85
C TYR A 51 -1.71 -8.41 -0.79
N LYS A 52 -0.72 -7.53 -1.03
CA LYS A 52 0.71 -7.87 -0.97
C LYS A 52 1.13 -8.30 0.42
N ALA A 53 0.72 -7.59 1.47
CA ALA A 53 0.97 -8.00 2.86
C ALA A 53 0.43 -9.41 3.15
N SER A 54 -0.76 -9.74 2.64
CA SER A 54 -1.33 -11.09 2.82
C SER A 54 -0.48 -12.22 2.24
N LYS A 55 0.37 -11.95 1.24
CA LYS A 55 1.23 -12.97 0.62
C LYS A 55 2.28 -13.49 1.60
N ILE A 56 2.79 -12.63 2.47
CA ILE A 56 3.72 -13.01 3.56
C ILE A 56 3.07 -14.07 4.46
N SER A 57 1.80 -13.86 4.86
CA SER A 57 1.06 -14.81 5.70
C SER A 57 0.71 -16.14 5.01
N LYS A 58 0.75 -16.18 3.67
CA LYS A 58 0.40 -17.37 2.90
C LYS A 58 1.55 -18.36 2.74
N VAL A 59 2.77 -17.95 3.05
CA VAL A 59 3.92 -18.86 3.08
C VAL A 59 3.79 -19.76 4.32
N ASN A 60 3.60 -21.05 4.09
CA ASN A 60 3.44 -22.04 5.16
C ASN A 60 4.80 -22.57 5.60
N LEU A 61 5.22 -22.21 6.81
CA LEU A 61 6.47 -22.65 7.40
C LEU A 61 6.17 -23.61 8.55
N ALA A 62 6.03 -24.90 8.24
CA ALA A 62 5.61 -25.92 9.19
C ALA A 62 6.77 -26.46 10.05
N GLU A 63 6.47 -26.85 11.29
CA GLU A 63 7.46 -27.43 12.22
C GLU A 63 8.22 -28.63 11.66
N ASN A 64 7.53 -29.53 10.96
CA ASN A 64 8.19 -30.72 10.40
C ASN A 64 9.20 -30.34 9.33
N THR A 65 8.84 -29.41 8.44
CA THR A 65 9.75 -28.89 7.42
C THR A 65 10.96 -28.22 8.08
N ALA A 66 10.73 -27.40 9.11
CA ALA A 66 11.80 -26.74 9.86
C ALA A 66 12.71 -27.73 10.63
N LYS A 67 12.21 -28.87 11.08
CA LYS A 67 13.03 -29.86 11.82
C LYS A 67 13.85 -30.75 10.89
N TYR A 68 13.33 -31.07 9.71
CA TYR A 68 13.87 -32.16 8.88
C TYR A 68 14.33 -31.73 7.49
N ASN A 69 13.95 -30.54 7.01
CA ASN A 69 14.28 -30.06 5.68
C ASN A 69 14.80 -28.61 5.72
N LYS A 70 16.11 -28.47 5.94
CA LYS A 70 16.82 -27.18 5.92
C LYS A 70 16.55 -26.40 4.63
N HIS A 71 16.79 -27.04 3.49
CA HIS A 71 16.72 -26.39 2.18
C HIS A 71 15.33 -25.82 1.89
N GLN A 72 14.28 -26.62 2.04
CA GLN A 72 12.91 -26.16 1.82
C GLN A 72 12.49 -25.07 2.82
N THR A 73 12.99 -25.13 4.06
CA THR A 73 12.71 -24.07 5.05
C THR A 73 13.37 -22.75 4.64
N LEU A 74 14.59 -22.80 4.10
CA LEU A 74 15.28 -21.61 3.60
C LEU A 74 14.60 -21.05 2.34
N GLU A 75 14.12 -21.89 1.43
CA GLU A 75 13.30 -21.43 0.29
C GLU A 75 12.05 -20.67 0.76
N HIS A 76 11.36 -21.18 1.79
CA HIS A 76 10.22 -20.47 2.38
C HIS A 76 10.62 -19.14 3.05
N CYS A 77 11.81 -19.06 3.67
CA CYS A 77 12.33 -17.81 4.19
C CYS A 77 12.61 -16.79 3.07
N GLU A 78 13.22 -17.23 1.97
CA GLU A 78 13.49 -16.40 0.79
C GLU A 78 12.19 -15.90 0.15
N ASP A 79 11.16 -16.74 0.04
CA ASP A 79 9.83 -16.34 -0.43
C ASP A 79 9.24 -15.22 0.44
N ILE A 80 9.39 -15.31 1.77
CA ILE A 80 8.89 -14.30 2.71
C ILE A 80 9.62 -12.97 2.52
N GLU A 81 10.95 -12.99 2.39
CA GLU A 81 11.76 -11.79 2.13
C GLU A 81 11.39 -11.14 0.80
N HIS A 82 11.21 -11.93 -0.26
CA HIS A 82 10.75 -11.44 -1.56
C HIS A 82 9.36 -10.79 -1.51
N TYR A 83 8.41 -11.39 -0.78
CA TYR A 83 7.10 -10.76 -0.60
C TYR A 83 7.15 -9.48 0.22
N PHE A 84 8.08 -9.38 1.17
CA PHE A 84 8.32 -8.16 1.90
C PHE A 84 8.88 -7.06 1.01
N GLU A 85 9.91 -7.32 0.20
CA GLU A 85 10.46 -6.34 -0.74
C GLU A 85 9.37 -5.75 -1.64
N LYS A 86 8.50 -6.62 -2.18
CA LYS A 86 7.35 -6.17 -2.99
C LYS A 86 6.33 -5.32 -2.23
N LEU A 87 6.17 -5.56 -0.93
CA LEU A 87 5.31 -4.75 -0.06
C LEU A 87 5.96 -3.40 0.23
N ASP A 88 7.27 -3.38 0.51
CA ASP A 88 8.03 -2.17 0.76
C ASP A 88 7.97 -1.24 -0.46
N ASP A 89 8.26 -1.78 -1.66
CA ASP A 89 8.12 -1.06 -2.93
C ASP A 89 6.72 -0.46 -3.09
N GLN A 90 5.67 -1.22 -2.74
CA GLN A 90 4.28 -0.74 -2.83
C GLN A 90 4.00 0.44 -1.92
N ILE A 91 4.55 0.40 -0.70
CA ILE A 91 4.37 1.43 0.31
C ILE A 91 5.13 2.68 -0.11
N GLN A 92 6.34 2.54 -0.64
CA GLN A 92 7.10 3.66 -1.20
C GLN A 92 6.35 4.33 -2.36
N GLU A 93 5.78 3.54 -3.28
CA GLU A 93 4.95 4.06 -4.36
C GLU A 93 3.71 4.80 -3.80
N LEU A 94 3.01 4.23 -2.82
CA LEU A 94 1.82 4.83 -2.21
C LEU A 94 2.15 6.15 -1.52
N LEU A 95 3.24 6.21 -0.75
CA LEU A 95 3.76 7.43 -0.15
C LEU A 95 4.07 8.50 -1.21
N GLY A 96 4.70 8.08 -2.31
CA GLY A 96 4.96 8.93 -3.47
C GLY A 96 3.67 9.52 -4.05
N THR A 97 2.67 8.69 -4.33
CA THR A 97 1.36 9.11 -4.87
C THR A 97 0.66 10.06 -3.90
N MET A 98 0.59 9.75 -2.61
CA MET A 98 -0.03 10.62 -1.60
C MET A 98 0.67 11.97 -1.49
N SER A 99 2.00 11.99 -1.54
CA SER A 99 2.80 13.23 -1.48
C SER A 99 2.52 14.17 -2.66
N HIS A 100 2.30 13.63 -3.86
CA HIS A 100 2.08 14.43 -5.07
C HIS A 100 0.63 14.91 -5.24
N HIS A 101 -0.33 14.23 -4.62
CA HIS A 101 -1.75 14.38 -5.01
C HIS A 101 -2.69 14.81 -3.89
N GLU A 102 -2.27 14.81 -2.63
CA GLU A 102 -3.05 15.31 -1.50
C GLU A 102 -2.58 16.71 -1.06
N GLU A 103 -3.51 17.68 -0.99
CA GLU A 103 -3.21 19.07 -0.60
C GLU A 103 -2.76 19.17 0.88
N ASP A 104 -3.16 18.21 1.73
CA ASP A 104 -2.77 18.06 3.15
C ASP A 104 -2.23 16.64 3.45
N SER A 105 -1.30 16.17 2.60
CA SER A 105 -0.75 14.80 2.63
C SER A 105 0.01 14.40 3.90
N ASN A 106 0.45 15.38 4.71
CA ASN A 106 1.35 15.15 5.84
C ASN A 106 0.77 14.22 6.93
N GLN A 107 -0.51 14.38 7.27
CA GLN A 107 -1.14 13.55 8.32
C GLN A 107 -1.39 12.12 7.81
N PRO A 108 -2.02 11.92 6.64
CA PRO A 108 -2.13 10.58 6.05
C PRO A 108 -0.78 9.86 5.88
N ILE A 109 0.27 10.57 5.43
CA ILE A 109 1.61 9.98 5.29
C ILE A 109 2.14 9.48 6.64
N ARG A 110 2.00 10.28 7.70
CA ARG A 110 2.45 9.88 9.05
C ARG A 110 1.66 8.69 9.56
N ASP A 111 0.35 8.67 9.36
CA ASP A 111 -0.50 7.55 9.78
C ASP A 111 -0.09 6.25 9.08
N LEU A 112 0.17 6.30 7.77
CA LEU A 112 0.64 5.13 7.00
C LEU A 112 2.01 4.64 7.49
N LEU A 113 2.96 5.55 7.73
CA LEU A 113 4.28 5.20 8.26
C LEU A 113 4.18 4.53 9.65
N ASN A 114 3.31 5.02 10.52
CA ASN A 114 3.07 4.42 11.84
C ASN A 114 2.50 3.01 11.74
N CYS A 115 1.59 2.76 10.79
CA CYS A 115 1.10 1.41 10.51
C CYS A 115 2.25 0.48 10.10
N TYR A 116 3.14 0.98 9.22
CA TYR A 116 4.18 0.17 8.60
C TYR A 116 5.38 -0.15 9.52
N GLU A 117 5.82 0.80 10.35
CA GLU A 117 7.00 0.67 11.23
C GLU A 117 6.92 -0.58 12.13
N SER A 118 5.72 -0.89 12.63
CA SER A 118 5.49 -2.08 13.45
C SER A 118 5.79 -3.37 12.67
N LEU A 119 5.33 -3.48 11.42
CA LEU A 119 5.53 -4.65 10.57
C LEU A 119 7.01 -4.83 10.19
N GLU A 120 7.69 -3.75 9.81
CA GLU A 120 9.10 -3.75 9.42
C GLU A 120 10.00 -4.35 10.52
N ASN A 121 9.75 -3.98 11.79
CA ASN A 121 10.48 -4.52 12.94
C ASN A 121 10.34 -6.05 13.07
N TYR A 122 9.14 -6.61 12.82
CA TYR A 122 8.94 -8.06 12.88
C TYR A 122 9.57 -8.80 11.71
N ILE A 123 9.66 -8.16 10.54
CA ILE A 123 10.32 -8.73 9.38
C ILE A 123 11.83 -8.78 9.60
N SER A 124 12.43 -7.70 10.13
CA SER A 124 13.83 -7.71 10.53
C SER A 124 14.15 -8.84 11.54
N LYS A 125 13.28 -9.03 12.55
CA LYS A 125 13.39 -10.15 13.50
C LYS A 125 13.29 -11.51 12.82
N PHE A 126 12.40 -11.65 11.83
CA PHE A 126 12.27 -12.88 11.05
C PHE A 126 13.54 -13.18 10.24
N SER A 127 14.08 -12.21 9.49
CA SER A 127 15.34 -12.36 8.75
C SER A 127 16.52 -12.71 9.66
N ILE A 128 16.60 -12.13 10.86
CA ILE A 128 17.59 -12.53 11.87
C ILE A 128 17.40 -14.00 12.28
N ALA A 129 16.16 -14.42 12.55
CA ALA A 129 15.86 -15.80 12.90
C ALA A 129 16.18 -16.78 11.76
N ALA A 130 15.97 -16.39 10.50
CA ALA A 130 16.31 -17.19 9.33
C ALA A 130 17.83 -17.40 9.23
N ARG A 131 18.64 -16.36 9.44
CA ARG A 131 20.11 -16.47 9.48
C ARG A 131 20.58 -17.37 10.64
N ILE A 132 20.04 -17.16 11.84
CA ILE A 132 20.37 -18.01 13.00
C ILE A 132 20.01 -19.47 12.70
N TYR A 133 18.86 -19.71 12.07
CA TYR A 133 18.43 -21.04 11.68
C TYR A 133 19.42 -21.68 10.70
N ASP A 134 19.83 -20.97 9.64
CA ASP A 134 20.80 -21.46 8.66
C ASP A 134 22.14 -21.86 9.33
N ASP A 135 22.71 -20.93 10.11
CA ASP A 135 24.01 -21.06 10.77
C ASP A 135 24.06 -22.19 11.81
N ASN A 136 22.93 -22.50 12.44
CA ASN A 136 22.86 -23.39 13.59
C ASN A 136 22.10 -24.70 13.30
N TYR A 137 21.53 -24.89 12.11
CA TYR A 137 20.68 -26.04 11.78
C TYR A 137 21.33 -27.40 12.12
N GLU A 138 22.63 -27.56 11.82
CA GLU A 138 23.36 -28.81 12.02
C GLU A 138 23.80 -29.03 13.48
N LYS A 139 23.63 -28.04 14.36
CA LYS A 139 23.99 -28.18 15.77
C LYS A 139 22.99 -29.08 16.48
N HIS A 140 23.49 -30.03 17.25
CA HIS A 140 22.68 -31.04 17.93
C HIS A 140 21.63 -30.41 18.87
N ASP A 141 22.02 -29.39 19.63
CA ASP A 141 21.17 -28.77 20.67
C ASP A 141 20.40 -27.53 20.18
N PHE A 142 20.39 -27.26 18.86
CA PHE A 142 19.68 -26.10 18.31
C PHE A 142 18.17 -26.37 18.16
N ASP A 143 17.35 -25.47 18.70
CA ASP A 143 15.89 -25.50 18.51
C ASP A 143 15.54 -25.03 17.09
N ARG A 144 15.47 -25.99 16.16
CA ARG A 144 15.06 -25.76 14.77
C ARG A 144 13.64 -25.19 14.63
N THR A 145 12.80 -25.25 15.66
CA THR A 145 11.44 -24.69 15.61
C THR A 145 11.40 -23.17 15.82
N ILE A 146 12.53 -22.55 16.17
CA ILE A 146 12.60 -21.10 16.42
C ILE A 146 12.13 -20.27 15.23
N ILE A 147 12.41 -20.73 14.01
CA ILE A 147 12.01 -20.04 12.77
C ILE A 147 10.48 -20.06 12.59
N VAL A 148 9.82 -21.18 12.93
CA VAL A 148 8.36 -21.34 12.91
C VAL A 148 7.72 -20.41 13.93
N LYS A 149 8.21 -20.42 15.18
CA LYS A 149 7.70 -19.53 16.25
C LYS A 149 7.84 -18.05 15.88
N THR A 150 8.88 -17.70 15.13
CA THR A 150 9.11 -16.34 14.64
C THR A 150 8.17 -16.01 13.50
N LYS A 151 7.92 -16.95 12.57
CA LYS A 151 6.90 -16.83 11.52
C LYS A 151 5.50 -16.60 12.10
N ASP A 152 5.09 -17.37 13.11
CA ASP A 152 3.78 -17.18 13.75
C ASP A 152 3.61 -15.77 14.35
N ARG A 153 4.70 -15.19 14.86
CA ARG A 153 4.70 -13.80 15.34
C ARG A 153 4.61 -12.83 14.17
N LEU A 154 5.33 -13.06 13.08
CA LEU A 154 5.23 -12.25 11.87
C LEU A 154 3.80 -12.27 11.32
N ASP A 155 3.15 -13.44 11.23
CA ASP A 155 1.80 -13.56 10.68
C ASP A 155 0.75 -12.79 11.49
N ARG A 156 0.83 -12.85 12.81
CA ARG A 156 -0.01 -12.01 13.69
C ARG A 156 0.22 -10.52 13.44
N ASN A 157 1.45 -10.10 13.17
CA ASN A 157 1.75 -8.70 12.89
C ASN A 157 1.35 -8.27 11.48
N VAL A 158 1.38 -9.16 10.49
CA VAL A 158 0.76 -8.93 9.18
C VAL A 158 -0.75 -8.70 9.35
N ALA A 159 -1.42 -9.50 10.18
CA ALA A 159 -2.83 -9.32 10.48
C ALA A 159 -3.12 -7.97 11.16
N ASN A 160 -2.30 -7.60 12.15
CA ASN A 160 -2.39 -6.29 12.81
C ASN A 160 -2.18 -5.14 11.82
N PHE A 161 -1.14 -5.21 10.98
CA PHE A 161 -0.87 -4.23 9.94
C PHE A 161 -2.06 -4.05 9.00
N ILE A 162 -2.69 -5.13 8.54
CA ILE A 162 -3.87 -5.05 7.67
C ILE A 162 -5.05 -4.40 8.41
N ASN A 163 -5.23 -4.68 9.70
CA ASN A 163 -6.27 -4.03 10.49
C ASN A 163 -5.99 -2.53 10.69
N ASP A 164 -4.74 -2.16 10.95
CA ASP A 164 -4.33 -0.77 11.10
C ASP A 164 -4.47 -0.01 9.77
N LEU A 165 -4.12 -0.65 8.65
CA LEU A 165 -4.31 -0.14 7.29
C LEU A 165 -5.80 0.05 6.96
N ARG A 166 -6.68 -0.83 7.45
CA ARG A 166 -8.14 -0.65 7.35
C ARG A 166 -8.58 0.63 8.08
N GLY A 167 -8.15 0.80 9.32
CA GLY A 167 -8.44 2.01 10.10
C GLY A 167 -7.91 3.28 9.43
N PHE A 168 -6.71 3.21 8.86
CA PHE A 168 -6.13 4.28 8.06
C PHE A 168 -7.00 4.65 6.85
N ALA A 169 -7.44 3.66 6.07
CA ALA A 169 -8.26 3.85 4.87
C ALA A 169 -9.63 4.46 5.19
N GLU A 170 -10.27 4.02 6.27
CA GLU A 170 -11.56 4.54 6.73
C GLU A 170 -11.46 5.98 7.25
N ASN A 171 -10.40 6.28 8.02
CA ASN A 171 -10.21 7.58 8.64
C ASN A 171 -9.85 8.66 7.63
N ASN A 172 -8.87 8.37 6.76
CA ASN A 172 -8.31 9.35 5.83
C ASN A 172 -9.06 9.42 4.49
N PHE A 173 -9.63 8.32 4.00
CA PHE A 173 -10.18 8.27 2.64
C PHE A 173 -11.65 7.82 2.55
N LYS A 174 -12.28 7.44 3.68
CA LYS A 174 -13.64 6.87 3.72
C LYS A 174 -13.79 5.64 2.82
N HIS A 175 -12.71 4.86 2.71
CA HIS A 175 -12.65 3.68 1.85
C HIS A 175 -12.90 2.40 2.62
N THR A 176 -13.70 1.50 2.05
CA THR A 176 -13.85 0.13 2.57
C THR A 176 -12.83 -0.75 1.88
N MET A 177 -11.76 -1.05 2.59
CA MET A 177 -10.61 -1.77 2.07
C MET A 177 -10.95 -3.22 1.67
N TYR A 178 -10.29 -3.73 0.64
CA TYR A 178 -10.24 -5.15 0.32
C TYR A 178 -9.78 -5.99 1.53
N GLU A 179 -10.51 -7.07 1.83
CA GLU A 179 -10.18 -7.98 2.93
C GLU A 179 -9.51 -9.27 2.41
N PRO A 180 -8.17 -9.39 2.48
CA PRO A 180 -7.50 -10.61 2.09
C PRO A 180 -7.81 -11.75 3.05
N LYS A 181 -7.99 -12.96 2.50
CA LYS A 181 -7.96 -14.19 3.31
C LYS A 181 -6.55 -14.40 3.86
N LEU A 182 -6.44 -14.48 5.18
CA LEU A 182 -5.23 -14.83 5.91
C LEU A 182 -5.26 -16.31 6.28
N THR A 183 -4.09 -16.94 6.27
CA THR A 183 -3.89 -18.33 6.71
C THR A 183 -2.97 -18.31 7.91
N PHE A 184 -3.41 -18.91 9.01
CA PHE A 184 -2.66 -19.09 10.25
C PHE A 184 -2.69 -20.57 10.63
#